data_AF-A0AAD7ASR4-F1
#
_entry.id   AF-A0AAD7ASR4-F1
#
_cell.length_a   1.000
_cell.length_b   1.000
_cell.length_c   1.000
_cell.angle_alpha   90.00
_cell.angle_beta   90.00
_cell.angle_gamma   90.00
#
_symmetry.space_group_name_H-M   'P 1'
#
loop_
_entity.id
_entity.type
_entity.pdbx_description
1 polymer ?
#
loop_
_entity_poly.entity_id
_entity_poly.type
_entity_poly.pdbx_seq_one_letter_code
_entity_poly.pdbx_strand_id
1 'polypeptide(L)'
;MKFATIIVLASAAYATAHNCSRGLSYCGRSLLHVGNYANQIEAAIEKAHTDHAHLLDTLFYCFEDGNIQVIKDCGSGRCADGGAKNSDICLASSRIHLVLEKEAAGESFSVKGQWEEEVW
;
A
#
# COMPACT_ATOMS: atom_id res chain seq x y z
N MET A 1 -39.68 1.71 -45.12
CA MET A 1 -39.57 1.28 -43.70
C MET A 1 -38.33 1.94 -43.13
N LYS A 2 -38.47 2.85 -42.16
CA LYS A 2 -37.34 3.55 -41.52
C LYS A 2 -37.03 2.83 -40.21
N PHE A 3 -35.88 2.17 -40.16
CA PHE A 3 -35.37 1.55 -38.92
C PHE A 3 -34.61 2.63 -38.14
N ALA A 4 -35.17 3.05 -37.01
CA ALA A 4 -34.51 3.96 -36.09
C ALA A 4 -33.59 3.16 -35.16
N THR A 5 -32.28 3.31 -35.35
CA THR A 5 -31.25 2.64 -34.55
C THR A 5 -31.08 3.39 -33.23
N ILE A 6 -31.45 2.77 -32.11
CA ILE A 6 -31.24 3.31 -30.76
C ILE A 6 -29.83 2.89 -30.32
N ILE A 7 -28.92 3.85 -30.23
CA ILE A 7 -27.57 3.64 -29.69
C ILE A 7 -27.67 3.77 -28.17
N VAL A 8 -27.59 2.64 -27.45
CA VAL A 8 -27.47 2.64 -25.99
C VAL A 8 -26.00 2.91 -25.65
N LEU A 9 -25.68 4.13 -25.23
CA LEU A 9 -24.41 4.43 -24.59
C LEU A 9 -24.43 3.80 -23.19
N ALA A 10 -23.76 2.66 -23.05
CA ALA A 10 -23.45 2.11 -21.73
C ALA A 10 -22.42 3.02 -21.05
N SER A 11 -22.87 3.92 -20.18
CA SER A 11 -21.98 4.64 -19.27
C SER A 11 -21.41 3.63 -18.27
N ALA A 12 -20.17 3.21 -18.49
CA ALA A 12 -19.43 2.44 -17.49
C ALA A 12 -19.34 3.30 -16.21
N ALA A 13 -20.05 2.89 -15.17
CA ALA A 13 -19.89 3.45 -13.84
C ALA A 13 -18.48 3.08 -13.37
N TYR A 14 -17.53 4.00 -13.54
CA TYR A 14 -16.23 3.88 -12.90
C TYR A 14 -16.49 3.98 -11.39
N ALA A 15 -16.45 2.85 -10.71
CA ALA A 15 -16.33 2.83 -9.26
C ALA A 15 -15.08 3.64 -8.93
N THR A 16 -15.25 4.84 -8.39
CA THR A 16 -14.13 5.62 -7.84
C THR A 16 -13.71 4.90 -6.57
N ALA A 17 -12.92 3.84 -6.69
CA ALA A 17 -12.19 3.32 -5.57
C ALA A 17 -11.32 4.46 -5.03
N HIS A 18 -11.27 4.64 -3.72
CA HIS A 18 -10.28 5.52 -3.12
C HIS A 18 -8.90 4.96 -3.48
N ASN A 19 -8.23 5.63 -4.42
CA ASN A 19 -6.89 5.26 -4.79
C ASN A 19 -5.94 5.58 -3.64
N CYS A 20 -4.91 4.76 -3.51
CA CYS A 20 -3.75 5.04 -2.69
C CYS A 20 -3.15 6.41 -3.08
N SER A 21 -2.52 7.09 -2.11
CA SER A 21 -1.91 8.39 -2.42
C SER A 21 -0.67 8.16 -3.27
N ARG A 22 -0.67 8.78 -4.45
CA ARG A 22 0.42 8.70 -5.43
C ARG A 22 1.78 8.95 -4.80
N GLY A 23 2.76 8.13 -5.17
CA GLY A 23 4.15 8.27 -4.71
C GLY A 23 4.42 7.81 -3.28
N LEU A 24 3.40 7.33 -2.56
CA LEU A 24 3.58 6.73 -1.24
C LEU A 24 3.75 5.21 -1.34
N SER A 25 4.35 4.65 -0.29
CA SER A 25 4.40 3.21 -0.10
C SER A 25 3.39 2.79 0.97
N TYR A 26 2.80 1.61 0.79
CA TYR A 26 1.79 1.07 1.69
C TYR A 26 2.07 -0.39 2.00
N CYS A 27 1.86 -0.79 3.26
CA CYS A 27 1.72 -2.18 3.63
C CYS A 27 0.47 -2.75 2.96
N GLY A 28 0.48 -4.04 2.63
CA GLY A 28 -0.71 -4.73 2.10
C GLY A 28 -1.94 -4.51 2.97
N ARG A 29 -1.79 -4.51 4.30
CA ARG A 29 -2.88 -4.19 5.25
C ARG A 29 -3.41 -2.78 5.06
N SER A 30 -2.53 -1.78 5.01
CA SER A 30 -2.89 -0.37 4.84
C SER A 30 -3.65 -0.15 3.53
N LEU A 31 -3.25 -0.81 2.44
CA LEU A 31 -3.99 -0.78 1.17
C LEU A 31 -5.42 -1.32 1.31
N LEU A 32 -5.63 -2.40 2.07
CA LEU A 32 -6.97 -2.93 2.35
C LEU A 32 -7.82 -1.96 3.20
N HIS A 33 -7.19 -1.13 4.02
CA HIS A 33 -7.88 -0.06 4.76
C HIS A 33 -8.21 1.14 3.89
N VAL A 34 -7.38 1.46 2.88
CA VAL A 34 -7.64 2.53 1.92
C VAL A 34 -8.81 2.20 0.99
N GLY A 35 -8.90 0.96 0.52
CA GLY A 35 -9.96 0.56 -0.40
C GLY A 35 -9.88 -0.89 -0.86
N ASN A 36 -10.51 -1.18 -2.01
CA ASN A 36 -10.62 -2.53 -2.56
C ASN A 36 -9.36 -2.95 -3.33
N TYR A 37 -8.24 -3.09 -2.62
CA TYR A 37 -6.93 -3.44 -3.18
C TYR A 37 -6.61 -4.94 -3.19
N ALA A 38 -7.47 -5.80 -2.63
CA ALA A 38 -7.21 -7.23 -2.49
C ALA A 38 -6.75 -7.90 -3.79
N ASN A 39 -7.53 -7.74 -4.87
CA ASN A 39 -7.21 -8.32 -6.18
C ASN A 39 -5.91 -7.75 -6.79
N GLN A 40 -5.63 -6.45 -6.56
CA GLN A 40 -4.41 -5.83 -7.07
C GLN A 40 -3.17 -6.32 -6.31
N ILE A 41 -3.31 -6.57 -5.01
CA ILE A 41 -2.23 -7.12 -4.17
C ILE A 41 -1.86 -8.52 -4.66
N GLU A 42 -2.86 -9.39 -4.87
CA GLU A 42 -2.64 -10.73 -5.41
C GLU A 42 -1.97 -10.68 -6.78
N ALA A 43 -2.50 -9.89 -7.72
CA ALA A 43 -1.92 -9.74 -9.05
C ALA A 43 -0.48 -9.19 -9.03
N ALA A 44 -0.18 -8.25 -8.12
CA ALA A 44 1.16 -7.68 -7.98
C ALA A 44 2.17 -8.71 -7.44
N ILE A 45 1.74 -9.58 -6.53
CA ILE A 45 2.57 -10.63 -5.93
C ILE A 45 2.81 -11.76 -6.92
N GLU A 46 1.78 -12.19 -7.64
CA GLU A 46 1.89 -13.17 -8.74
C GLU A 46 2.88 -12.66 -9.80
N LYS A 47 2.76 -11.39 -10.20
CA LYS A 47 3.66 -10.75 -11.15
C LYS A 47 5.10 -10.64 -10.64
N ALA A 48 5.29 -10.48 -9.33
CA ALA A 48 6.60 -10.42 -8.70
C ALA A 48 7.24 -11.81 -8.49
N HIS A 49 6.49 -12.90 -8.73
CA HIS A 49 6.91 -14.27 -8.42
C HIS A 49 7.34 -14.44 -6.95
N THR A 50 6.66 -13.74 -6.04
CA THR A 50 6.92 -13.77 -4.60
C THR A 50 5.93 -14.69 -3.90
N ASP A 51 6.31 -15.24 -2.75
CA ASP A 51 5.44 -16.08 -1.93
C ASP A 51 4.28 -15.28 -1.30
N HIS A 52 3.13 -15.91 -1.13
CA HIS A 52 1.92 -15.31 -0.55
C HIS A 52 1.93 -15.30 0.99
N ALA A 53 2.96 -15.84 1.64
CA ALA A 53 3.02 -15.96 3.09
C ALA A 53 2.85 -14.62 3.84
N HIS A 54 3.26 -13.50 3.23
CA HIS A 54 3.34 -12.20 3.88
C HIS A 54 2.71 -11.06 3.07
N LEU A 55 1.61 -11.32 2.36
CA LEU A 55 0.87 -10.31 1.57
C LEU A 55 0.57 -9.04 2.38
N LEU A 56 0.11 -9.24 3.62
CA LEU A 56 -0.25 -8.16 4.54
C LEU A 56 0.97 -7.33 4.96
N ASP A 57 2.11 -7.97 5.17
CA ASP A 57 3.35 -7.33 5.59
C ASP A 57 4.30 -7.05 4.42
N THR A 58 3.83 -7.12 3.18
CA THR A 58 4.58 -6.70 2.00
C THR A 58 4.39 -5.21 1.78
N LEU A 59 5.47 -4.53 1.41
CA LEU A 59 5.47 -3.12 1.08
C LEU A 59 5.26 -2.92 -0.43
N PHE A 60 4.29 -2.09 -0.78
CA PHE A 60 3.89 -1.79 -2.15
C PHE A 60 4.08 -0.31 -2.47
N TYR A 61 4.54 0.02 -3.67
CA TYR A 61 4.57 1.38 -4.20
C TYR A 61 3.24 1.71 -4.89
N CYS A 62 2.69 2.90 -4.62
CA CYS A 62 1.50 3.42 -5.29
C CYS A 62 1.86 4.34 -6.48
N PHE A 63 1.47 3.95 -7.69
CA PHE A 63 1.62 4.76 -8.89
C PHE A 63 0.52 5.82 -9.04
N GLU A 64 0.73 6.74 -9.98
CA GLU A 64 -0.18 7.86 -10.29
C GLU A 64 -1.59 7.42 -10.72
N ASP A 65 -1.71 6.25 -11.36
CA ASP A 65 -2.98 5.65 -11.79
C ASP A 65 -3.66 4.82 -10.70
N GLY A 66 -3.08 4.77 -9.50
CA GLY A 66 -3.58 3.97 -8.38
C GLY A 66 -3.18 2.50 -8.45
N ASN A 67 -2.39 2.09 -9.46
CA ASN A 67 -1.81 0.75 -9.50
C ASN A 67 -0.72 0.61 -8.44
N ILE A 68 -0.46 -0.64 -8.06
CA ILE A 68 0.55 -0.97 -7.07
C ILE A 68 1.62 -1.91 -7.61
N GLN A 69 2.83 -1.81 -7.06
CA GLN A 69 3.93 -2.73 -7.33
C GLN A 69 4.61 -3.15 -6.04
N VAL A 70 4.96 -4.43 -5.95
CA VAL A 70 5.76 -4.96 -4.84
C VAL A 70 7.12 -4.27 -4.81
N ILE A 71 7.45 -3.67 -3.67
CA ILE A 71 8.81 -3.18 -3.38
C ILE A 71 9.60 -4.30 -2.71
N LYS A 72 9.10 -4.84 -1.60
CA LYS A 72 9.73 -5.92 -0.82
C LYS A 72 8.79 -6.51 0.21
N ASP A 73 9.05 -7.76 0.57
CA ASP A 73 8.45 -8.40 1.74
C ASP A 73 9.14 -7.89 3.02
N CYS A 74 8.38 -7.32 3.96
CA CYS A 74 8.93 -6.92 5.25
C CYS A 74 9.08 -8.10 6.22
N GLY A 75 8.40 -9.23 6.00
CA GLY A 75 8.22 -10.35 6.92
C GLY A 75 7.19 -10.08 8.01
N SER A 76 6.67 -11.16 8.62
CA SER A 76 5.54 -11.11 9.55
C SER A 76 5.64 -10.04 10.63
N GLY A 77 4.65 -9.13 10.68
CA GLY A 77 4.52 -8.09 11.68
C GLY A 77 5.56 -6.96 11.59
N ARG A 78 6.33 -6.88 10.49
CA ARG A 78 7.41 -5.89 10.34
C ARG A 78 7.05 -4.73 9.42
N CYS A 79 5.86 -4.72 8.83
CA CYS A 79 5.38 -3.58 8.05
C CYS A 79 4.61 -2.62 8.97
N ALA A 80 5.10 -1.38 9.09
CA ALA A 80 4.55 -0.36 9.97
C ALA A 80 3.89 0.75 9.15
N ASP A 81 2.69 1.13 9.58
CA ASP A 81 1.91 2.25 9.02
C ASP A 81 2.63 3.57 9.34
N GLY A 82 2.93 4.36 8.31
CA GLY A 82 3.57 5.67 8.46
C GLY A 82 2.61 6.77 8.94
N GLY A 83 1.31 6.49 8.96
CA GLY A 83 0.24 7.42 9.26
C GLY A 83 -0.24 8.18 8.02
N ALA A 84 -1.28 8.99 8.21
CA ALA A 84 -1.94 9.70 7.12
C ALA A 84 -0.98 10.55 6.28
N LYS A 85 -0.98 10.30 4.96
CA LYS A 85 -0.13 10.97 3.95
C LYS A 85 1.37 10.69 4.07
N ASN A 86 1.77 9.69 4.83
CA ASN A 86 3.15 9.23 4.89
C ASN A 86 3.26 7.83 4.27
N SER A 87 4.48 7.47 3.86
CA SER A 87 4.78 6.12 3.40
C SER A 87 4.94 5.16 4.57
N ASP A 88 4.42 3.97 4.41
CA ASP A 88 4.68 2.83 5.28
C ASP A 88 6.13 2.36 5.14
N ILE A 89 6.63 1.69 6.17
CA ILE A 89 8.02 1.26 6.23
C ILE A 89 8.17 -0.17 6.73
N CYS A 90 9.17 -0.89 6.22
CA CYS A 90 9.62 -2.11 6.86
C CYS A 90 10.53 -1.79 8.05
N LEU A 91 10.19 -2.29 9.23
CA LEU A 91 11.00 -2.19 10.42
C LEU A 91 12.19 -3.16 10.36
N ALA A 92 13.37 -2.67 10.73
CA ALA A 92 14.51 -3.53 11.01
C ALA A 92 14.26 -4.27 12.32
N SER A 93 14.85 -5.47 12.47
CA SER A 93 14.63 -6.33 13.65
C SER A 93 14.96 -5.64 14.99
N SER A 94 15.91 -4.70 14.99
CA SER A 94 16.28 -3.87 16.15
C SER A 94 15.26 -2.78 16.49
N ARG A 95 14.44 -2.34 15.53
CA ARG A 95 13.35 -1.35 15.75
C ARG A 95 12.06 -1.98 16.28
N ILE A 96 11.86 -3.29 16.11
CA ILE A 96 10.66 -3.98 16.62
C ILE A 96 10.64 -4.00 18.15
N HIS A 97 11.80 -4.20 18.79
CA HIS A 97 11.91 -4.20 20.25
C HIS A 97 11.46 -2.86 20.84
N LEU A 98 11.85 -1.75 20.19
CA LEU A 98 11.46 -0.39 20.62
C LEU A 98 9.97 -0.09 20.42
N VAL A 99 9.35 -0.61 19.35
CA VAL A 99 7.92 -0.38 19.09
C VAL A 99 7.05 -1.16 20.06
N LEU A 100 7.38 -2.42 20.36
CA LEU A 100 6.60 -3.24 21.30
C LEU A 100 6.64 -2.68 22.73
N GLU A 101 7.80 -2.16 23.18
CA GLU A 101 7.88 -1.48 24.47
C GLU A 101 7.09 -0.17 24.51
N LYS A 102 7.05 0.59 23.40
CA LYS A 102 6.32 1.86 23.34
C LYS A 102 4.82 1.72 23.18
N GLU A 103 4.32 0.70 22.48
CA GLU A 103 2.88 0.41 22.43
C GLU A 103 2.34 -0.03 23.79
N ALA A 104 3.10 -0.80 24.57
CA ALA A 104 2.75 -1.13 25.96
C ALA A 104 2.69 0.12 26.87
N ALA A 105 3.39 1.20 26.50
CA ALA A 105 3.41 2.47 27.23
C ALA A 105 2.41 3.52 26.69
N GLY A 106 1.67 3.25 25.62
CA GLY A 106 0.68 4.17 25.04
C GLY A 106 1.28 5.43 24.37
N GLU A 107 2.57 5.39 24.00
CA GLU A 107 3.26 6.50 23.35
C GLU A 107 3.23 6.37 21.82
N SER A 108 2.61 7.35 21.13
CA SER A 108 2.63 7.43 19.68
C SER A 108 4.07 7.74 19.19
N PHE A 109 4.72 6.77 18.56
CA PHE A 109 6.09 6.93 18.04
C PHE A 109 6.07 7.64 16.67
N SER A 110 6.46 8.92 16.66
CA SER A 110 6.72 9.66 15.42
C SER A 110 8.08 9.25 14.85
N VAL A 111 8.08 8.45 13.78
CA VAL A 111 9.28 8.16 13.00
C VAL A 111 9.69 9.45 12.28
N LYS A 112 10.65 10.20 12.84
CA LYS A 112 11.33 11.24 12.06
C LYS A 112 12.07 10.56 10.91
N GLY A 113 11.62 10.82 9.68
CA GLY A 113 12.30 10.38 8.47
C GLY A 113 13.77 10.81 8.50
N GLN A 114 14.66 9.83 8.46
CA GLN A 114 16.09 10.04 8.27
C GLN A 114 16.31 10.27 6.78
N TRP A 115 16.17 11.53 6.36
CA TRP A 115 16.74 12.03 5.12
C TRP A 115 18.20 12.32 5.43
N GLU A 116 19.10 11.38 5.14
CA GLU A 116 20.53 11.72 5.04
C GLU A 116 20.80 12.09 3.58
N GLU A 117 20.81 13.41 3.35
CA GLU A 117 21.50 14.04 2.24
C GLU A 117 23.01 13.78 2.38
N GLU A 118 23.53 12.74 1.73
CA GLU A 118 24.97 12.62 1.48
C GLU A 118 25.23 13.07 0.04
N VAL A 119 25.26 14.39 -0.15
CA VAL A 119 25.83 15.06 -1.31
C VAL A 119 27.04 15.86 -0.84
N TRP A 120 28.21 15.23 -0.87
CA TRP A 120 29.52 15.93 -0.96
C TRP A 120 30.48 15.05 -1.76
#